data_AF-A0A2D6DX29-F1
#
_entry.id   AF-A0A2D6DX29-F1
#
_cell.length_a   1.000
_cell.length_b   1.000
_cell.length_c   1.000
_cell.angle_alpha   90.00
_cell.angle_beta   90.00
_cell.angle_gamma   90.00
#
_symmetry.space_group_name_H-M   'P 1'
#
loop_
_entity.id
_entity.type
_entity.pdbx_description
1 polymer ?
#
loop_
_entity_poly.entity_id
_entity_poly.type
_entity_poly.pdbx_seq_one_letter_code
_entity_poly.pdbx_strand_id
1 'polypeptide(L)'
;MLTPEPVNWPDQVEVLIERLEFEAAERALNREERALMDVYEIIPILESEDCLHEFWQSEIDQQRVISSFDLIGATALVDSLNASRWCGSCSPDRNDYSETEAEYLATIEEDLPSGMEELIDLVLAFIESELE
;
A
#
# COMPACT_ATOMS: atom_id res chain seq x y z
N MET A 1 -6.82 14.20 -13.15
CA MET A 1 -5.91 13.32 -12.40
C MET A 1 -5.63 12.11 -13.29
N LEU A 2 -4.37 11.73 -13.44
CA LEU A 2 -3.99 10.50 -14.12
C LEU A 2 -4.31 9.38 -13.12
N THR A 3 -5.39 8.63 -13.34
CA THR A 3 -5.58 7.38 -12.60
C THR A 3 -4.48 6.44 -13.07
N PRO A 4 -3.55 6.00 -12.21
CA PRO A 4 -2.57 4.99 -12.58
C PRO A 4 -3.33 3.75 -13.10
N GLU A 5 -2.74 3.05 -14.06
CA GLU A 5 -3.31 1.75 -14.46
C GLU A 5 -3.29 0.83 -13.24
N PRO A 6 -4.38 0.10 -12.97
CA PRO A 6 -4.44 -0.77 -11.80
C PRO A 6 -3.36 -1.85 -11.93
N VAL A 7 -2.67 -2.10 -10.82
CA VAL A 7 -1.69 -3.15 -10.64
C VAL A 7 -2.31 -4.47 -11.04
N ASN A 8 -1.67 -5.12 -12.01
CA ASN A 8 -2.06 -6.44 -12.46
C ASN A 8 -1.21 -7.48 -11.72
N TRP A 9 -1.78 -8.07 -10.68
CA TRP A 9 -1.07 -9.08 -9.90
C TRP A 9 -0.85 -10.36 -10.72
N PRO A 10 0.37 -10.93 -10.70
CA PRO A 10 0.63 -12.23 -11.30
C PRO A 10 -0.19 -13.33 -10.63
N ASP A 11 -0.62 -14.35 -11.40
CA ASP A 11 -1.40 -15.50 -10.92
C ASP A 11 -0.79 -16.16 -9.67
N GLN A 12 0.55 -16.20 -9.58
CA GLN A 12 1.25 -16.75 -8.41
C GLN A 12 0.95 -15.98 -7.12
N VAL A 13 0.87 -14.65 -7.20
CA VAL A 13 0.53 -13.80 -6.06
C VAL A 13 -0.91 -14.06 -5.65
N GLU A 14 -1.85 -14.04 -6.60
CA GLU A 14 -3.27 -14.28 -6.34
C GLU A 14 -3.53 -15.63 -5.66
N VAL A 15 -2.94 -16.71 -6.18
CA VAL A 15 -3.06 -18.06 -5.60
C VAL A 15 -2.48 -18.11 -4.18
N LEU A 16 -1.37 -17.41 -3.94
CA LEU A 16 -0.76 -17.35 -2.61
C LEU A 16 -1.63 -16.56 -1.64
N ILE A 17 -2.21 -15.45 -2.06
CA ILE A 17 -3.15 -14.66 -1.26
C ILE A 17 -4.37 -15.50 -0.87
N GLU A 18 -5.02 -16.16 -1.84
CA GLU A 18 -6.18 -17.03 -1.56
C GLU A 18 -5.83 -18.13 -0.53
N ARG A 19 -4.62 -18.70 -0.63
CA ARG A 19 -4.12 -19.68 0.35
C ARG A 19 -3.95 -19.04 1.73
N LEU A 20 -3.31 -17.87 1.82
CA LEU A 20 -3.06 -17.19 3.08
C LEU A 20 -4.35 -16.70 3.76
N GLU A 21 -5.35 -16.27 2.99
CA GLU A 21 -6.68 -15.93 3.50
C GLU A 21 -7.35 -17.14 4.16
N PHE A 22 -7.29 -18.30 3.50
CA PHE A 22 -7.80 -19.54 4.07
C PHE A 22 -7.04 -19.93 5.35
N GLU A 23 -5.71 -19.86 5.32
CA GLU A 23 -4.87 -20.22 6.47
C GLU A 23 -5.04 -19.24 7.66
N ALA A 24 -5.28 -17.95 7.39
CA ALA A 24 -5.52 -16.94 8.42
C ALA A 24 -6.78 -17.24 9.26
N ALA A 25 -7.74 -17.98 8.70
CA ALA A 25 -8.93 -18.44 9.43
C ALA A 25 -8.61 -19.60 10.40
N GLU A 26 -7.54 -20.36 10.15
CA GLU A 26 -7.16 -21.55 10.92
C GLU A 26 -6.00 -21.28 11.89
N ARG A 27 -5.08 -20.38 11.53
CA ARG A 27 -3.88 -20.05 12.31
C ARG A 27 -3.51 -18.57 12.19
N ALA A 28 -2.68 -18.10 13.12
CA ALA A 28 -2.02 -16.81 12.94
C ALA A 28 -0.99 -16.92 11.81
N LEU A 29 -0.98 -15.92 10.94
CA LEU A 29 0.05 -15.75 9.92
C LEU A 29 1.37 -15.31 10.55
N ASN A 30 2.48 -15.72 9.95
CA ASN A 30 3.79 -15.19 10.30
C ASN A 30 3.95 -13.75 9.78
N ARG A 31 5.09 -13.14 10.06
CA ARG A 31 5.33 -11.73 9.75
C ARG A 31 5.34 -11.50 8.24
N GLU A 32 5.99 -12.38 7.50
CA GLU A 32 6.21 -12.30 6.06
C GLU A 32 4.90 -12.53 5.28
N GLU A 33 4.13 -13.54 5.69
CA GLU A 33 2.79 -13.83 5.17
C GLU A 33 1.84 -12.66 5.40
N ARG A 34 1.87 -12.07 6.61
CA ARG A 34 1.03 -10.91 6.89
C ARG A 34 1.49 -9.68 6.11
N ALA A 35 2.79 -9.52 5.88
CA ALA A 35 3.30 -8.40 5.09
C ALA A 35 2.81 -8.46 3.64
N LEU A 36 2.82 -9.63 3.02
CA LEU A 36 2.27 -9.84 1.68
C LEU A 36 0.77 -9.50 1.65
N MET A 37 -0.01 -9.98 2.63
CA MET A 37 -1.43 -9.67 2.71
C MET A 37 -1.70 -8.17 2.91
N ASP A 38 -0.98 -7.52 3.83
CA ASP A 38 -1.14 -6.08 4.07
C ASP A 38 -0.86 -5.28 2.80
N VAL A 39 0.16 -5.65 2.02
CA VAL A 39 0.48 -4.93 0.77
C VAL A 39 -0.62 -5.15 -0.27
N TYR A 40 -1.05 -6.40 -0.47
CA TYR A 40 -2.12 -6.73 -1.42
C TYR A 40 -3.45 -6.03 -1.07
N GLU A 41 -3.82 -6.00 0.22
CA GLU A 41 -5.05 -5.34 0.71
C GLU A 41 -5.04 -3.82 0.48
N ILE A 42 -3.88 -3.19 0.43
CA ILE A 42 -3.73 -1.73 0.44
C ILE A 42 -3.56 -1.13 -0.95
N ILE A 43 -3.06 -1.91 -1.91
CA ILE A 43 -2.91 -1.44 -3.30
C ILE A 43 -4.22 -0.88 -3.89
N PRO A 44 -5.39 -1.53 -3.74
CA PRO A 44 -6.64 -0.97 -4.22
C PRO A 44 -7.01 0.40 -3.60
N ILE A 45 -6.59 0.66 -2.35
CA ILE A 45 -6.79 1.96 -1.69
C ILE A 45 -5.87 3.01 -2.30
N LEU A 46 -4.62 2.66 -2.58
CA LEU A 46 -3.66 3.57 -3.22
C LEU A 46 -4.01 3.86 -4.69
N GLU A 47 -4.79 3.00 -5.34
CA GLU A 47 -5.31 3.20 -6.70
C GLU A 47 -6.62 3.99 -6.75
N SER A 48 -7.22 4.26 -5.59
CA SER A 48 -8.45 5.03 -5.52
C SER A 48 -8.23 6.49 -5.91
N GLU A 49 -9.32 7.22 -6.15
CA GLU A 49 -9.25 8.66 -6.44
C GLU A 49 -8.62 9.45 -5.27
N ASP A 50 -8.84 9.00 -4.03
CA ASP A 50 -8.37 9.64 -2.80
C ASP A 50 -7.04 9.10 -2.28
N CYS A 51 -6.57 7.95 -2.77
CA CYS A 51 -5.19 7.48 -2.66
C CYS A 51 -4.62 7.58 -1.24
N LEU A 52 -3.61 8.43 -1.02
CA LEU A 52 -2.95 8.63 0.28
C LEU A 52 -3.90 9.21 1.32
N HIS A 53 -4.84 10.06 0.92
CA HIS A 53 -5.86 10.56 1.84
C HIS A 53 -6.72 9.40 2.37
N GLU A 54 -7.22 8.55 1.47
CA GLU A 54 -8.05 7.40 1.86
C GLU A 54 -7.26 6.43 2.75
N PHE A 55 -6.00 6.15 2.40
CA PHE A 55 -5.11 5.33 3.22
C PHE A 55 -5.05 5.82 4.68
N TRP A 56 -4.84 7.13 4.87
CA TRP A 56 -4.71 7.73 6.20
C TRP A 56 -6.05 7.92 6.94
N GLN A 57 -7.18 7.97 6.23
CA GLN A 57 -8.51 8.06 6.83
C GLN A 57 -9.18 6.70 7.09
N SER A 58 -8.64 5.63 6.52
CA SER A 58 -9.16 4.27 6.72
C SER A 58 -8.89 3.72 8.14
N GLU A 59 -9.72 2.77 8.58
CA GLU A 59 -9.61 2.14 9.91
C GLU A 59 -8.51 1.06 10.00
N ILE A 60 -7.56 1.05 9.06
CA ILE A 60 -6.43 0.10 9.04
C ILE A 60 -5.36 0.50 10.05
N ASP A 61 -4.46 -0.43 10.36
CA ASP A 61 -3.24 -0.11 11.10
C ASP A 61 -2.15 0.38 10.13
N GLN A 62 -2.08 1.70 9.89
CA GLN A 62 -1.15 2.27 8.92
C GLN A 62 0.32 1.97 9.27
N GLN A 63 0.68 1.90 10.55
CA GLN A 63 2.07 1.62 10.95
C GLN A 63 2.45 0.18 10.65
N ARG A 64 1.52 -0.77 10.84
CA ARG A 64 1.71 -2.15 10.43
C ARG A 64 1.91 -2.23 8.91
N VAL A 65 1.03 -1.60 8.14
CA VAL A 65 1.12 -1.60 6.67
C VAL A 65 2.44 -1.00 6.19
N ILE A 66 2.85 0.16 6.71
CA ILE A 66 4.13 0.78 6.35
C ILE A 66 5.30 -0.16 6.66
N SER A 67 5.26 -0.85 7.81
CA SER A 67 6.28 -1.84 8.17
C SER A 67 6.28 -3.06 7.23
N SER A 68 5.14 -3.41 6.65
CA SER A 68 4.99 -4.47 5.66
C SER A 68 5.59 -4.08 4.31
N PHE A 69 5.33 -2.85 3.83
CA PHE A 69 6.00 -2.32 2.63
C PHE A 69 7.52 -2.21 2.81
N ASP A 70 7.98 -1.79 4.00
CA ASP A 70 9.41 -1.74 4.34
C ASP A 70 10.04 -3.14 4.34
N LEU A 71 9.32 -4.16 4.84
CA LEU A 71 9.79 -5.55 4.83
C LEU A 71 9.95 -6.12 3.42
N ILE A 72 9.03 -5.79 2.50
CA ILE A 72 9.12 -6.16 1.08
C ILE A 72 10.23 -5.37 0.36
N GLY A 73 10.66 -4.23 0.92
CA GLY A 73 11.68 -3.36 0.34
C GLY A 73 11.13 -2.29 -0.61
N ALA A 74 9.82 -2.01 -0.55
CA ALA A 74 9.14 -0.99 -1.35
C ALA A 74 9.39 0.43 -0.80
N THR A 75 10.66 0.82 -0.73
CA THR A 75 11.12 2.06 -0.07
C THR A 75 10.48 3.33 -0.63
N ALA A 76 10.28 3.41 -1.95
CA ALA A 76 9.61 4.55 -2.58
C ALA A 76 8.18 4.75 -2.04
N LEU A 77 7.40 3.66 -1.93
CA LEU A 77 6.06 3.71 -1.36
C LEU A 77 6.11 4.05 0.14
N VAL A 78 7.05 3.47 0.89
CA VAL A 78 7.24 3.78 2.32
C VAL A 78 7.51 5.27 2.53
N ASP A 79 8.34 5.89 1.68
CA ASP A 79 8.64 7.31 1.75
C ASP A 79 7.40 8.16 1.47
N SER A 80 6.62 7.85 0.43
CA SER A 80 5.37 8.56 0.11
C SER A 80 4.31 8.39 1.20
N LEU A 81 4.17 7.20 1.77
CA LEU A 81 3.27 6.95 2.90
C LEU A 81 3.69 7.79 4.11
N ASN A 82 4.97 7.77 4.48
CA ASN A 82 5.46 8.55 5.63
C ASN A 82 5.36 10.07 5.40
N ALA A 83 5.62 10.55 4.18
CA ALA A 83 5.52 11.95 3.82
C ALA A 83 4.07 12.48 3.91
N SER A 84 3.09 11.62 3.65
CA SER A 84 1.65 11.92 3.73
C SER A 84 1.02 11.69 5.12
N ARG A 85 1.80 11.29 6.13
CA ARG A 85 1.30 10.99 7.50
C ARG A 85 0.44 12.08 8.13
N TRP A 86 0.68 13.33 7.76
CA TRP A 86 -0.09 14.46 8.26
C TRP A 86 -1.59 14.38 7.86
N CYS A 87 -1.93 13.71 6.75
CA CYS A 87 -3.31 13.50 6.30
C CYS A 87 -4.19 12.83 7.37
N GLY A 88 -3.64 11.94 8.19
CA GLY A 88 -4.38 11.24 9.25
C GLY A 88 -4.79 12.14 10.43
N SER A 89 -4.29 13.38 10.49
CA SER A 89 -4.70 14.39 11.48
C SER A 89 -5.54 15.51 10.88
N CYS A 90 -5.81 15.47 9.57
CA CYS A 90 -6.57 16.48 8.84
C CYS A 90 -8.07 16.15 8.80
N SER A 91 -8.84 17.01 8.13
CA SER A 91 -10.27 16.77 7.90
C SER A 91 -10.50 15.41 7.22
N PRO A 92 -11.58 14.69 7.58
CA PRO A 92 -11.97 13.47 6.88
C PRO A 92 -12.49 13.72 5.45
N ASP A 93 -12.76 14.98 5.09
CA ASP A 93 -13.07 15.35 3.70
C ASP A 93 -11.84 15.97 3.05
N ARG A 94 -11.31 15.33 2.00
CA ARG A 94 -10.18 15.83 1.21
C ARG A 94 -10.45 17.21 0.63
N ASN A 95 -11.70 17.56 0.35
CA ASN A 95 -12.08 18.86 -0.22
C ASN A 95 -11.94 20.02 0.76
N ASP A 96 -11.77 19.74 2.06
CA ASP A 96 -11.51 20.75 3.08
C ASP A 96 -10.03 21.17 3.14
N TYR A 97 -9.16 20.54 2.35
CA TYR A 97 -7.74 20.86 2.34
C TYR A 97 -7.52 22.28 1.80
N SER A 98 -6.61 23.01 2.44
CA SER A 98 -6.13 24.27 1.88
C SER A 98 -5.40 24.03 0.56
N GLU A 99 -5.28 25.07 -0.27
CA GLU A 99 -4.54 25.01 -1.54
C GLU A 99 -3.11 24.46 -1.35
N THR A 100 -2.44 24.87 -0.26
CA THR A 100 -1.08 24.40 0.07
C THR A 100 -1.06 22.93 0.47
N GLU A 101 -2.04 22.46 1.24
CA GLU A 101 -2.13 21.04 1.64
C GLU A 101 -2.43 20.15 0.44
N ALA A 102 -3.35 20.57 -0.43
CA ALA A 102 -3.68 19.87 -1.67
C ALA A 102 -2.50 19.81 -2.64
N GLU A 103 -1.78 20.92 -2.83
CA GLU A 103 -0.58 20.97 -3.67
C GLU A 103 0.53 20.09 -3.11
N TYR A 104 0.76 20.13 -1.79
CA TYR A 104 1.77 19.30 -1.14
C TYR A 104 1.44 17.80 -1.24
N LEU A 105 0.17 17.42 -1.05
CA LEU A 105 -0.26 16.03 -1.22
C LEU A 105 -0.06 15.57 -2.68
N ALA A 106 -0.45 16.40 -3.64
CA ALA A 106 -0.31 16.07 -5.06
C ALA A 106 1.16 15.82 -5.43
N THR A 107 2.12 16.61 -4.91
CA THR A 107 3.55 16.37 -5.13
C THR A 107 4.01 15.02 -4.58
N ILE A 108 3.48 14.57 -3.44
CA ILE A 108 3.82 13.25 -2.89
C ILE A 108 3.21 12.13 -3.76
N GLU A 109 1.99 12.34 -4.25
CA GLU A 109 1.27 11.37 -5.09
C GLU A 109 1.91 11.22 -6.48
N GLU A 110 2.69 12.20 -6.97
CA GLU A 110 3.45 12.09 -8.23
C GLU A 110 4.49 10.97 -8.21
N ASP A 111 5.02 10.61 -7.04
CA ASP A 111 6.04 9.56 -6.88
C ASP A 111 5.42 8.15 -6.78
N LEU A 112 4.12 8.04 -6.48
CA LEU A 112 3.45 6.75 -6.27
C LEU A 112 3.46 5.84 -7.51
N PRO A 113 3.13 6.30 -8.74
CA PRO A 113 3.13 5.44 -9.91
C PRO A 113 4.46 4.73 -10.11
N SER A 114 5.58 5.43 -9.91
CA SER A 114 6.91 4.84 -10.02
C SER A 114 7.14 3.75 -8.96
N GLY A 115 6.71 3.98 -7.71
CA GLY A 115 6.81 2.98 -6.66
C GLY A 115 5.92 1.76 -6.91
N MET A 116 4.75 1.95 -7.54
CA MET A 116 3.81 0.87 -7.88
C MET A 116 4.32 0.02 -9.06
N GLU A 117 4.99 0.62 -10.04
CA GLU A 117 5.63 -0.10 -11.15
C GLU A 117 6.70 -1.09 -10.64
N GLU A 118 7.49 -0.71 -9.64
CA GLU A 118 8.53 -1.55 -9.04
C GLU A 118 7.96 -2.60 -8.07
N LEU A 119 6.75 -2.38 -7.54
CA LEU A 119 6.18 -3.19 -6.47
C LEU A 119 6.02 -4.66 -6.87
N ILE A 120 5.56 -4.95 -8.09
CA ILE A 120 5.32 -6.33 -8.53
C ILE A 120 6.63 -7.14 -8.49
N ASP A 121 7.71 -6.57 -9.02
CA ASP A 121 9.02 -7.23 -9.04
C ASP A 121 9.55 -7.47 -7.62
N LEU A 122 9.36 -6.49 -6.72
CA LEU A 122 9.74 -6.61 -5.31
C LEU A 122 8.92 -7.69 -4.58
N VAL A 123 7.61 -7.75 -4.81
CA VAL A 123 6.72 -8.75 -4.23
C VAL A 123 7.09 -10.15 -4.71
N LEU A 124 7.34 -10.34 -6.00
CA LEU A 124 7.78 -11.63 -6.55
C LEU A 124 9.12 -12.06 -5.94
N ALA A 125 10.10 -11.16 -5.87
CA ALA A 125 11.39 -11.45 -5.24
C ALA A 125 11.24 -11.79 -3.74
N PHE A 126 10.32 -11.12 -3.05
CA PHE A 126 10.01 -11.40 -1.65
C PHE A 126 9.39 -12.78 -1.46
N ILE A 127 8.44 -13.17 -2.32
CA ILE A 127 7.82 -14.50 -2.28
C ILE A 127 8.87 -15.60 -2.47
N GLU A 128 9.74 -15.47 -3.48
CA GLU A 128 10.80 -16.44 -3.77
C GLU A 128 11.84 -16.55 -2.64
N SER A 129 12.11 -15.47 -1.90
CA SER A 129 13.10 -15.45 -0.82
C SER A 129 12.55 -15.93 0.52
N GLU A 130 11.33 -15.50 0.87
CA GLU A 130 10.81 -15.60 2.24
C GLU A 130 9.63 -16.57 2.39
N LEU A 131 8.92 -16.90 1.30
CA LEU A 131 7.65 -17.67 1.34
C LEU A 131 7.68 -19.00 0.59
N GLU A 132 8.77 -19.33 -0.12
CA GLU A 132 9.06 -20.65 -0.70
C GLU A 132 9.96 -21.52 0.21
#